data_AF-A0A833HJJ7-F1
#
_entry.id   AF-A0A833HJJ7-F1
#
_cell.length_a   1.000
_cell.length_b   1.000
_cell.length_c   1.000
_cell.angle_alpha   90.00
_cell.angle_beta   90.00
_cell.angle_gamma   90.00
#
_symmetry.space_group_name_H-M   'P 1'
#
loop_
_entity.id
_entity.type
_entity.pdbx_description
1 polymer ?
#
loop_
_entity_poly.entity_id
_entity_poly.type
_entity_poly.pdbx_seq_one_letter_code
_entity_poly.pdbx_strand_id
1 'polypeptide(L)'
;MSRGPRLSCWMVVACALLPGPLLARQRIPATYVVLELDPDGVPTPVFVSDVDLAVAPPSVAEPRWQLAAAAADGEWVAARLLDPDGRVLHRALERRERWIRGEHRGAETEGGWEIEAHFLRAGRSAVALRLPRLAGARLEVAGPVAAVYDLDALRSGAATLRLGRTGARSRVISVETPQADPANRVDLLVLGDGYRSDQRSLFDVHAAALLGSFFGVSPYEEYANFLNVVTGFVPSAQAGADHPPYLASCPPNDDPTCCADPAALGDPLAGTYVDTAFDARFCSYNIHRLLVVDTAAVLAAAGAYPDWDRILVQVNDTTYGGSGGQISVLSAHAQAPLIGVHEYGHSFTGLADEYDSAFPGYPPCSDFSGPACEANVTDQTALASIKWEPWIPPGTPIPTPENAGYGNVVGLFEGARYRATGMYRPRDTACNMHYLYPYFCEVCRQEYVLRLYRGGWGEPASGIDAIEPGSESPAPGSVSIAATGRVFAAAVLDPAGGPSQQASWRVDGALQPGANQRWFFFDPTASGPYTLELRVEDPTAFVHPDLAGGLLRTTRTWTVAVGPDVIFVDGFASGDTTSWSASAP
;
A
#
# COMPACT_ATOMS: atom_id res chain seq x y z
N MET A 1 8.04 22.97 -68.58
CA MET A 1 6.82 23.37 -67.84
C MET A 1 6.62 22.39 -66.71
N SER A 2 6.75 22.89 -65.48
CA SER A 2 6.63 22.15 -64.23
C SER A 2 5.18 21.80 -63.90
N ARG A 3 4.97 20.59 -63.36
CA ARG A 3 3.87 20.19 -62.47
C ARG A 3 4.51 19.09 -61.59
N GLY A 4 4.97 19.36 -60.36
CA GLY A 4 4.20 19.78 -59.19
C GLY A 4 4.05 18.54 -58.28
N PRO A 5 4.62 18.50 -57.07
CA PRO A 5 4.62 17.30 -56.24
C PRO A 5 3.24 17.06 -55.62
N ARG A 6 2.83 15.78 -55.56
CA ARG A 6 1.63 15.34 -54.84
C ARG A 6 1.88 15.54 -53.35
N LEU A 7 1.11 16.42 -52.71
CA LEU A 7 1.04 16.52 -51.25
C LEU A 7 0.45 15.22 -50.70
N SER A 8 1.28 14.43 -50.03
CA SER A 8 0.84 13.35 -49.15
C SER A 8 0.26 14.00 -47.89
N CYS A 9 -1.07 14.04 -47.80
CA CYS A 9 -1.78 14.47 -46.61
C CYS A 9 -1.66 13.35 -45.57
N TRP A 10 -0.65 13.41 -44.71
CA TRP A 10 -0.60 12.62 -43.48
C TRP A 10 -1.63 13.19 -42.52
N MET A 11 -2.84 12.65 -42.59
CA MET A 11 -3.87 12.90 -41.60
C MET A 11 -3.42 12.14 -40.34
N VAL A 12 -2.71 12.85 -39.45
CA VAL A 12 -2.46 12.39 -38.08
C VAL A 12 -3.83 12.29 -37.42
N VAL A 13 -4.42 11.10 -37.44
CA VAL A 13 -5.53 10.77 -36.54
C VAL A 13 -4.89 10.67 -35.17
N ALA A 14 -4.83 11.80 -34.47
CA ALA A 14 -4.71 11.82 -33.02
C ALA A 14 -6.00 11.19 -32.48
N CYS A 15 -6.05 9.86 -32.46
CA CYS A 15 -6.99 9.15 -31.62
C CYS A 15 -6.52 9.42 -30.20
N ALA A 16 -7.03 10.50 -29.61
CA ALA A 16 -7.09 10.60 -28.17
C ALA A 16 -7.81 9.34 -27.70
N LEU A 17 -7.04 8.38 -27.17
CA LEU A 17 -7.57 7.32 -26.32
C LEU A 17 -8.15 8.05 -25.11
N LEU A 18 -9.39 8.53 -25.27
CA LEU A 18 -10.25 8.82 -24.14
C LEU A 18 -10.26 7.53 -23.30
N PRO A 19 -10.13 7.62 -21.96
CA PRO A 19 -10.32 6.46 -21.12
C PRO A 19 -11.65 5.83 -21.55
N GLY A 20 -11.61 4.54 -21.90
CA GLY A 20 -12.80 3.81 -22.28
C GLY A 20 -13.89 4.02 -21.23
N PRO A 21 -15.18 3.85 -21.60
CA PRO A 21 -16.26 3.96 -20.62
C PRO A 21 -15.89 3.09 -19.42
N LEU A 22 -15.80 3.71 -18.24
CA LEU A 22 -15.64 3.03 -16.96
C LEU A 22 -16.66 1.90 -16.95
N LEU A 23 -16.20 0.67 -17.22
CA LEU A 23 -17.00 -0.52 -16.96
C LEU A 23 -17.46 -0.37 -15.52
N ALA A 24 -18.77 -0.48 -15.28
CA ALA A 24 -19.32 -0.37 -13.95
C ALA A 24 -18.53 -1.33 -13.04
N ARG A 25 -17.70 -0.77 -12.15
CA ARG A 25 -16.80 -1.56 -11.30
C ARG A 25 -17.66 -2.54 -10.52
N GLN A 26 -17.43 -3.84 -10.73
CA GLN A 26 -18.21 -4.88 -10.11
C GLN A 26 -17.93 -4.85 -8.60
N ARG A 27 -18.91 -4.40 -7.82
CA ARG A 27 -18.84 -4.43 -6.36
C ARG A 27 -19.04 -5.86 -5.87
N ILE A 28 -18.18 -6.29 -4.96
CA ILE A 28 -18.15 -7.65 -4.42
C ILE A 28 -18.69 -7.61 -2.99
N PRO A 29 -19.89 -8.16 -2.73
CA PRO A 29 -20.47 -8.15 -1.40
C PRO A 29 -19.61 -8.92 -0.40
N ALA A 30 -19.27 -8.26 0.70
CA ALA A 30 -18.46 -8.81 1.78
C ALA A 30 -19.07 -8.51 3.15
N THR A 31 -18.65 -9.26 4.15
CA THR A 31 -18.91 -9.02 5.57
C THR A 31 -17.59 -8.58 6.20
N TYR A 32 -17.60 -7.35 6.74
CA TYR A 32 -16.47 -6.73 7.41
C TYR A 32 -16.62 -6.93 8.92
N VAL A 33 -15.67 -7.59 9.57
CA VAL A 33 -15.70 -7.90 11.00
C VAL A 33 -14.45 -7.34 11.67
N VAL A 34 -14.61 -6.52 12.71
CA VAL A 34 -13.47 -6.12 13.56
C VAL A 34 -13.44 -6.99 14.80
N LEU A 35 -12.30 -7.65 15.01
CA LEU A 35 -12.01 -8.43 16.20
C LEU A 35 -11.01 -7.66 17.06
N GLU A 36 -11.35 -7.45 18.32
CA GLU A 36 -10.40 -7.01 19.35
C GLU A 36 -9.79 -8.25 20.02
N LEU A 37 -8.48 -8.25 20.21
CA LEU A 37 -7.75 -9.30 20.89
C LEU A 37 -7.14 -8.74 22.17
N ASP A 38 -7.42 -9.40 23.28
CA ASP A 38 -6.87 -9.09 24.60
C ASP A 38 -5.38 -9.56 24.70
N PRO A 39 -4.69 -9.33 25.84
CA PRO A 39 -3.30 -9.77 26.02
C PRO A 39 -3.09 -11.28 25.81
N ASP A 40 -4.09 -12.10 26.15
CA ASP A 40 -4.09 -13.56 26.01
C ASP A 40 -4.40 -14.01 24.58
N GLY A 41 -4.84 -13.07 23.73
CA GLY A 41 -5.16 -13.29 22.33
C GLY A 41 -6.56 -13.83 22.10
N VAL A 42 -7.49 -13.66 23.05
CA VAL A 42 -8.90 -14.03 22.88
C VAL A 42 -9.56 -13.06 21.89
N PRO A 43 -10.01 -13.52 20.71
CA PRO A 43 -10.63 -12.64 19.73
C PRO A 43 -12.09 -12.37 20.09
N THR A 44 -12.50 -11.11 20.20
CA THR A 44 -13.88 -10.68 20.49
C THR A 44 -14.41 -9.78 19.37
N PRO A 45 -15.53 -10.11 18.70
CA PRO A 45 -16.17 -9.23 17.74
C PRO A 45 -16.66 -7.95 18.40
N VAL A 46 -16.19 -6.81 17.92
CA VAL A 46 -16.56 -5.48 18.44
C VAL A 46 -17.31 -4.66 17.40
N PHE A 47 -17.21 -5.00 16.11
CA PHE A 47 -17.94 -4.38 15.01
C PHE A 47 -18.22 -5.39 13.90
N VAL A 48 -19.36 -5.26 13.23
CA VAL A 48 -19.68 -5.97 11.99
C VAL A 48 -20.52 -5.08 11.08
N SER A 49 -20.22 -5.09 9.78
CA SER A 49 -21.04 -4.44 8.75
C SER A 49 -20.96 -5.22 7.44
N ASP A 50 -22.04 -5.17 6.66
CA ASP A 50 -21.95 -5.56 5.24
C ASP A 50 -21.31 -4.41 4.46
N VAL A 51 -20.36 -4.74 3.59
CA VAL A 51 -19.61 -3.78 2.75
C VAL A 51 -19.53 -4.31 1.32
N ASP A 52 -19.14 -3.42 0.40
CA ASP A 52 -18.85 -3.76 -0.98
C ASP A 52 -17.38 -3.49 -1.27
N LEU A 53 -16.64 -4.53 -1.64
CA LEU A 53 -15.23 -4.41 -2.02
C LEU A 53 -15.11 -4.17 -3.53
N ALA A 54 -14.06 -3.46 -3.93
CA ALA A 54 -13.64 -3.40 -5.33
C ALA A 54 -12.93 -4.70 -5.76
N VAL A 55 -12.21 -5.34 -4.83
CA VAL A 55 -11.42 -6.56 -5.08
C VAL A 55 -11.84 -7.67 -4.14
N ALA A 56 -11.99 -8.89 -4.66
CA ALA A 56 -12.25 -10.05 -3.81
C ALA A 56 -11.00 -10.38 -2.99
N PRO A 57 -11.08 -10.50 -1.66
CA PRO A 57 -9.95 -10.95 -0.86
C PRO A 57 -9.54 -12.35 -1.31
N PRO A 58 -8.25 -12.60 -1.61
CA PRO A 58 -7.78 -13.91 -2.00
C PRO A 58 -7.88 -14.87 -0.82
N SER A 59 -8.34 -16.09 -1.06
CA SER A 59 -8.28 -17.13 -0.03
C SER A 59 -6.84 -17.60 0.11
N VAL A 60 -6.30 -17.52 1.32
CA VAL A 60 -4.97 -18.05 1.64
C VAL A 60 -4.93 -19.56 1.46
N ALA A 61 -3.80 -20.09 0.97
CA ALA A 61 -3.58 -21.53 0.83
C ALA A 61 -3.50 -22.22 2.20
N GLU A 62 -4.07 -23.43 2.30
CA GLU A 62 -4.15 -24.20 3.56
C GLU A 62 -2.80 -24.33 4.30
N PRO A 63 -1.65 -24.67 3.68
CA PRO A 63 -0.41 -24.84 4.43
C PRO A 63 0.07 -23.55 5.10
N ARG A 64 -0.06 -22.41 4.41
CA ARG A 64 0.29 -21.09 4.96
C ARG A 64 -0.65 -20.72 6.10
N TRP A 65 -1.94 -21.00 5.93
CA TRP A 65 -2.94 -20.76 6.97
C TRP A 65 -2.66 -21.60 8.22
N GLN A 66 -2.34 -22.89 8.06
CA GLN A 66 -2.00 -23.80 9.17
C GLN A 66 -0.76 -23.35 9.93
N LEU A 67 0.28 -22.90 9.22
CA LEU A 67 1.51 -22.38 9.83
C LEU A 67 1.21 -21.16 10.71
N ALA A 68 0.45 -20.19 10.17
CA ALA A 68 0.06 -18.99 10.91
C ALA A 68 -0.86 -19.32 12.09
N ALA A 69 -1.83 -20.23 11.92
CA ALA A 69 -2.73 -20.67 12.98
C ALA A 69 -2.00 -21.38 14.13
N ALA A 70 -0.87 -22.03 13.85
CA ALA A 70 -0.05 -22.73 14.84
C ALA A 70 1.06 -21.83 15.45
N ALA A 71 1.25 -20.61 14.94
CA ALA A 71 2.32 -19.73 15.38
C ALA A 71 2.07 -19.27 16.83
N ALA A 72 3.01 -19.59 17.72
CA ALA A 72 2.93 -19.28 19.14
C ALA A 72 3.12 -17.78 19.43
N ASP A 73 3.78 -17.04 18.54
CA ASP A 73 3.92 -15.58 18.64
C ASP A 73 2.56 -14.87 18.49
N GLY A 74 1.59 -15.52 17.84
CA GLY A 74 0.31 -14.97 17.40
C GLY A 74 0.42 -13.63 16.69
N GLU A 75 1.45 -13.45 15.87
CA GLU A 75 1.61 -12.31 14.95
C GLU A 75 0.49 -12.26 13.92
N TRP A 76 -0.15 -13.41 13.63
CA TRP A 76 -1.22 -13.51 12.65
C TRP A 76 -2.52 -13.95 13.32
N VAL A 77 -3.63 -13.32 12.94
CA VAL A 77 -4.98 -13.83 13.19
C VAL A 77 -5.40 -14.66 11.98
N ALA A 78 -5.47 -15.97 12.18
CA ALA A 78 -5.87 -16.90 11.14
C ALA A 78 -7.38 -17.18 11.23
N ALA A 79 -8.13 -16.81 10.20
CA ALA A 79 -9.57 -16.99 10.16
C ALA A 79 -9.99 -17.85 8.97
N ARG A 80 -11.06 -18.63 9.11
CA ARG A 80 -11.68 -19.34 7.99
C ARG A 80 -13.19 -19.23 8.04
N LEU A 81 -13.78 -19.10 6.86
CA LEU A 81 -15.21 -19.04 6.63
C LEU A 81 -15.69 -20.43 6.21
N LEU A 82 -16.71 -20.96 6.91
CA LEU A 82 -17.31 -22.25 6.61
C LEU A 82 -18.76 -22.07 6.18
N ASP A 83 -19.20 -22.91 5.24
CA ASP A 83 -20.61 -23.06 4.91
C ASP A 83 -21.39 -23.78 6.05
N PRO A 84 -22.74 -23.84 5.96
CA PRO A 84 -23.55 -24.57 6.94
C PRO A 84 -23.18 -26.06 7.08
N ASP A 85 -22.65 -26.68 6.02
CA ASP A 85 -22.22 -28.08 6.00
C ASP A 85 -20.80 -28.27 6.60
N GLY A 86 -20.09 -27.18 6.91
CA GLY A 86 -18.71 -27.20 7.43
C GLY A 86 -17.61 -27.27 6.36
N ARG A 87 -17.92 -26.98 5.09
CA ARG A 87 -16.89 -26.82 4.05
C ARG A 87 -16.22 -25.46 4.15
N VAL A 88 -14.89 -25.42 4.05
CA VAL A 88 -14.13 -24.17 4.06
C VAL A 88 -14.29 -23.46 2.71
N LEU A 89 -14.82 -22.24 2.74
CA LEU A 89 -15.05 -21.39 1.57
C LEU A 89 -13.94 -20.35 1.36
N HIS A 90 -13.39 -19.85 2.46
CA HIS A 90 -12.39 -18.79 2.42
C HIS A 90 -11.48 -18.87 3.65
N ARG A 91 -10.21 -18.48 3.48
CA ARG A 91 -9.21 -18.37 4.54
C ARG A 91 -8.58 -16.98 4.49
N ALA A 92 -8.63 -16.29 5.61
CA ALA A 92 -8.02 -14.98 5.79
C ALA A 92 -6.86 -15.09 6.78
N LEU A 93 -5.80 -14.30 6.54
CA LEU A 93 -4.72 -14.06 7.48
C LEU A 93 -4.57 -12.54 7.62
N GLU A 94 -4.82 -12.03 8.82
CA GLU A 94 -4.59 -10.62 9.13
C GLU A 94 -3.42 -10.51 10.11
N ARG A 95 -2.50 -9.59 9.83
CA ARG A 95 -1.38 -9.36 10.74
C ARG A 95 -1.89 -8.62 11.98
N ARG A 96 -1.68 -9.22 13.15
CA ARG A 96 -1.87 -8.63 14.47
C ARG A 96 -0.62 -7.86 14.83
N GLU A 97 -0.61 -6.56 14.57
CA GLU A 97 0.46 -5.73 15.11
C GLU A 97 0.29 -5.61 16.63
N ARG A 98 1.33 -5.98 17.37
CA ARG A 98 1.36 -5.97 18.83
C ARG A 98 2.28 -4.90 19.37
N TRP A 99 3.04 -4.25 18.49
CA TRP A 99 4.02 -3.25 18.86
C TRP A 99 3.49 -1.86 18.53
N ILE A 100 3.55 -0.99 19.53
CA ILE A 100 3.43 0.45 19.37
C ILE A 100 4.85 0.96 19.24
N ARG A 101 5.11 1.68 18.15
CA ARG A 101 6.38 2.36 17.89
C ARG A 101 6.22 3.83 18.26
N GLY A 102 7.10 4.34 19.11
CA GLY A 102 7.17 5.74 19.51
C GLY A 102 8.51 6.30 19.12
N GLU A 103 8.65 6.76 17.87
CA GLU A 103 9.91 7.22 17.31
C GLU A 103 9.88 8.73 17.18
N HIS A 104 10.21 9.41 18.28
CA HIS A 104 10.09 10.86 18.40
C HIS A 104 11.43 11.55 18.15
N ARG A 105 11.39 12.82 17.75
CA ARG A 105 12.60 13.66 17.64
C ARG A 105 13.30 13.79 19.00
N GLY A 106 14.52 13.30 19.08
CA GLY A 106 15.48 13.49 20.16
C GLY A 106 16.30 14.77 19.98
N ALA A 107 17.58 14.72 20.35
CA ALA A 107 18.50 15.85 20.20
C ALA A 107 18.86 16.10 18.72
N GLU A 108 19.10 17.36 18.36
CA GLU A 108 19.66 17.73 17.06
C GLU A 108 21.17 17.43 17.03
N THR A 109 21.61 16.71 16.01
CA THR A 109 23.02 16.31 15.78
C THR A 109 23.43 16.57 14.33
N GLU A 110 24.71 16.30 14.00
CA GLU A 110 25.29 16.56 12.67
C GLU A 110 24.64 15.77 11.52
N GLY A 111 23.76 14.82 11.86
CA GLY A 111 22.97 14.00 10.94
C GLY A 111 21.47 14.14 11.15
N GLY A 112 20.98 15.22 11.76
CA GLY A 112 19.55 15.49 11.90
C GLY A 112 19.05 15.31 13.31
N TRP A 113 17.82 14.82 13.45
CA TRP A 113 17.22 14.62 14.76
C TRP A 113 17.37 13.15 15.11
N GLU A 114 18.14 12.87 16.18
CA GLU A 114 18.22 11.52 16.73
C GLU A 114 16.82 10.98 16.99
N ILE A 115 16.64 9.68 16.83
CA ILE A 115 15.37 9.04 17.13
C ILE A 115 15.37 8.60 18.58
N GLU A 116 14.51 9.23 19.38
CA GLU A 116 14.15 8.72 20.69
C GLU A 116 13.11 7.62 20.49
N ALA A 117 13.59 6.38 20.44
CA ALA A 117 12.78 5.22 20.09
C ALA A 117 12.20 4.52 21.32
N HIS A 118 10.89 4.24 21.26
CA HIS A 118 10.15 3.48 22.25
C HIS A 118 9.37 2.36 21.57
N PHE A 119 9.56 1.12 22.03
CA PHE A 119 8.89 -0.06 21.48
C PHE A 119 8.13 -0.79 22.56
N LEU A 120 6.82 -0.77 22.46
CA LEU A 120 5.94 -1.17 23.54
C LEU A 120 4.97 -2.22 23.04
N ARG A 121 4.76 -3.26 23.86
CA ARG A 121 3.76 -4.27 23.53
C ARG A 121 2.37 -3.75 23.92
N ALA A 122 1.51 -3.55 22.93
CA ALA A 122 0.14 -3.12 23.13
C ALA A 122 -0.62 -4.13 24.01
N GLY A 123 -1.31 -3.61 25.05
CA GLY A 123 -2.16 -4.43 25.92
C GLY A 123 -3.40 -4.98 25.22
N ARG A 124 -3.89 -4.29 24.18
CA ARG A 124 -4.93 -4.78 23.28
C ARG A 124 -4.53 -4.47 21.84
N SER A 125 -5.07 -5.25 20.91
CA SER A 125 -4.84 -5.09 19.47
C SER A 125 -6.11 -5.42 18.72
N ALA A 126 -6.25 -5.00 17.47
CA ALA A 126 -7.43 -5.34 16.68
C ALA A 126 -7.08 -5.69 15.24
N VAL A 127 -7.90 -6.51 14.61
CA VAL A 127 -7.80 -6.84 13.18
C VAL A 127 -9.16 -6.66 12.51
N ALA A 128 -9.14 -6.37 11.21
CA ALA A 128 -10.33 -6.28 10.39
C ALA A 128 -10.33 -7.42 9.36
N LEU A 129 -11.33 -8.28 9.43
CA LEU A 129 -11.54 -9.36 8.47
C LEU A 129 -12.49 -8.90 7.37
N ARG A 130 -12.07 -9.09 6.11
CA ARG A 130 -12.89 -8.87 4.91
C ARG A 130 -13.29 -10.23 4.35
N LEU A 131 -14.52 -10.66 4.61
CA LEU A 131 -14.97 -12.03 4.32
C LEU A 131 -16.03 -12.04 3.21
N PRO A 132 -16.04 -13.02 2.29
CA PRO A 132 -17.13 -13.17 1.33
C PRO A 132 -18.50 -13.23 2.03
N ARG A 133 -19.50 -12.51 1.52
CA ARG A 133 -20.83 -12.48 2.12
C ARG A 133 -21.61 -13.75 1.78
N LEU A 134 -21.94 -14.54 2.80
CA LEU A 134 -22.78 -15.73 2.66
C LEU A 134 -23.76 -15.87 3.84
N ALA A 135 -24.95 -16.43 3.58
CA ALA A 135 -25.94 -16.75 4.60
C ALA A 135 -25.63 -18.09 5.30
N GLY A 136 -25.89 -18.17 6.60
CA GLY A 136 -25.64 -19.36 7.43
C GLY A 136 -24.15 -19.71 7.60
N ALA A 137 -23.25 -18.80 7.25
CA ALA A 137 -21.82 -19.05 7.32
C ALA A 137 -21.28 -18.89 8.75
N ARG A 138 -20.29 -19.72 9.07
CA ARG A 138 -19.57 -19.68 10.36
C ARG A 138 -18.16 -19.14 10.15
N LEU A 139 -17.74 -18.26 11.05
CA LEU A 139 -16.39 -17.74 11.13
C LEU A 139 -15.66 -18.49 12.24
N GLU A 140 -14.60 -19.21 11.89
CA GLU A 140 -13.67 -19.79 12.85
C GLU A 140 -12.39 -18.97 12.88
N VAL A 141 -12.00 -18.53 14.08
CA VAL A 141 -10.76 -17.80 14.33
C VAL A 141 -9.83 -18.72 15.11
N ALA A 142 -8.68 -19.02 14.51
CA ALA A 142 -7.60 -19.76 15.12
C ALA A 142 -6.62 -18.81 15.82
N GLY A 143 -5.94 -19.33 16.84
CA GLY A 143 -5.00 -18.61 17.68
C GLY A 143 -4.78 -19.36 19.00
N PRO A 144 -4.12 -18.73 19.99
CA PRO A 144 -3.94 -19.31 21.33
C PRO A 144 -5.27 -19.75 21.97
N VAL A 145 -6.35 -19.01 21.66
CA VAL A 145 -7.72 -19.35 22.02
C VAL A 145 -8.57 -19.34 20.75
N ALA A 146 -9.03 -20.51 20.33
CA ALA A 146 -9.91 -20.63 19.17
C ALA A 146 -11.32 -20.14 19.51
N ALA A 147 -11.95 -19.45 18.55
CA ALA A 147 -13.32 -18.95 18.67
C ALA A 147 -14.13 -19.24 17.42
N VAL A 148 -15.44 -19.45 17.59
CA VAL A 148 -16.37 -19.71 16.48
C VAL A 148 -17.56 -18.77 16.60
N TYR A 149 -17.91 -18.13 15.49
CA TYR A 149 -18.98 -17.15 15.41
C TYR A 149 -19.95 -17.50 14.28
N ASP A 150 -21.25 -17.37 14.56
CA ASP A 150 -22.29 -17.38 13.53
C ASP A 150 -22.41 -15.96 12.93
N LEU A 151 -22.17 -15.81 11.63
CA LEU A 151 -22.16 -14.49 10.99
C LEU A 151 -23.55 -13.86 10.85
N ASP A 152 -24.62 -14.66 10.78
CA ASP A 152 -25.99 -14.14 10.75
C ASP A 152 -26.39 -13.62 12.13
N ALA A 153 -26.04 -14.36 13.18
CA ALA A 153 -26.23 -13.94 14.56
C ALA A 153 -25.43 -12.66 14.86
N LEU A 154 -24.15 -12.59 14.48
CA LEU A 154 -23.33 -11.38 14.64
C LEU A 154 -23.96 -10.18 13.93
N ARG A 155 -24.41 -10.35 12.69
CA ARG A 155 -25.08 -9.27 11.93
C ARG A 155 -26.38 -8.82 12.58
N SER A 156 -27.23 -9.77 13.01
CA SER A 156 -28.48 -9.45 13.71
C SER A 156 -28.25 -8.75 15.05
N GLY A 157 -27.16 -9.09 15.73
CA GLY A 157 -26.72 -8.52 16.99
C GLY A 157 -25.80 -7.31 16.86
N ALA A 158 -25.56 -6.81 15.64
CA ALA A 158 -24.52 -5.79 15.38
C ALA A 158 -24.66 -4.58 16.31
N ALA A 159 -25.88 -4.07 16.52
CA ALA A 159 -26.17 -2.92 17.39
C ALA A 159 -25.94 -3.16 18.90
N THR A 160 -25.55 -4.36 19.31
CA THR A 160 -25.20 -4.69 20.70
C THR A 160 -23.70 -4.86 20.92
N LEU A 161 -22.92 -4.94 19.83
CA LEU A 161 -21.46 -4.96 19.92
C LEU A 161 -20.94 -3.61 20.46
N ARG A 162 -19.73 -3.63 21.04
CA ARG A 162 -19.09 -2.44 21.65
C ARG A 162 -19.11 -1.23 20.73
N LEU A 163 -18.80 -1.44 19.44
CA LEU A 163 -18.75 -0.42 18.40
C LEU A 163 -19.96 -0.50 17.45
N GLY A 164 -21.02 -1.22 17.84
CA GLY A 164 -22.22 -1.42 17.04
C GLY A 164 -23.18 -0.24 17.04
N ARG A 165 -23.19 0.54 18.12
CA ARG A 165 -24.09 1.69 18.31
C ARG A 165 -23.50 3.02 17.85
N THR A 166 -22.20 3.07 17.59
CA THR A 166 -21.54 4.21 16.93
C THR A 166 -21.95 4.33 15.45
N GLY A 167 -22.76 3.40 14.93
CA GLY A 167 -23.36 3.37 13.60
C GLY A 167 -24.42 4.43 13.27
N ALA A 168 -24.38 5.63 13.85
CA ALA A 168 -25.27 6.71 13.42
C ALA A 168 -24.63 8.11 13.59
N ARG A 169 -23.77 8.52 12.63
CA ARG A 169 -23.87 9.79 11.88
C ARG A 169 -22.65 10.04 10.96
N SER A 170 -22.94 10.09 9.66
CA SER A 170 -22.21 10.79 8.58
C SER A 170 -20.70 10.58 8.47
N ARG A 171 -20.31 9.42 7.93
CA ARG A 171 -19.05 9.22 7.20
C ARG A 171 -19.08 10.08 5.93
N VAL A 172 -18.60 11.32 6.00
CA VAL A 172 -18.18 11.99 4.77
C VAL A 172 -16.74 11.59 4.54
N ILE A 173 -16.56 10.48 3.84
CA ILE A 173 -15.31 10.26 3.13
C ILE A 173 -15.26 11.33 2.05
N SER A 174 -14.36 12.30 2.19
CA SER A 174 -14.01 13.10 1.01
C SER A 174 -13.00 12.29 0.23
N VAL A 175 -13.43 11.90 -0.95
CA VAL A 175 -12.50 11.39 -1.94
C VAL A 175 -12.05 12.64 -2.72
N GLU A 176 -10.84 13.12 -2.45
CA GLU A 176 -10.33 14.35 -3.07
C GLU A 176 -10.03 14.17 -4.57
N THR A 177 -9.86 12.93 -5.03
CA THR A 177 -9.56 12.60 -6.44
C THR A 177 -10.35 11.40 -6.93
N PRO A 178 -10.70 11.30 -8.23
CA PRO A 178 -11.21 10.06 -8.80
C PRO A 178 -10.22 8.93 -8.51
N GLN A 179 -10.64 7.95 -7.69
CA GLN A 179 -9.76 6.83 -7.36
C GLN A 179 -9.55 5.98 -8.61
N ALA A 180 -8.32 5.56 -8.84
CA ALA A 180 -8.05 4.47 -9.77
C ALA A 180 -8.65 3.16 -9.21
N ASP A 181 -8.52 2.06 -9.94
CA ASP A 181 -9.02 0.78 -9.45
C ASP A 181 -8.15 0.34 -8.25
N PRO A 182 -8.72 0.08 -7.05
CA PRO A 182 -7.99 -0.53 -5.93
C PRO A 182 -7.29 -1.84 -6.32
N ALA A 183 -7.75 -2.52 -7.37
CA ALA A 183 -7.07 -3.69 -7.93
C ALA A 183 -5.67 -3.41 -8.51
N ASN A 184 -5.26 -2.14 -8.63
CA ASN A 184 -3.96 -1.77 -9.19
C ASN A 184 -3.32 -0.57 -8.50
N ARG A 185 -3.67 -0.30 -7.23
CA ARG A 185 -3.12 0.81 -6.42
C ARG A 185 -2.90 0.36 -4.99
N VAL A 186 -2.12 1.16 -4.25
CA VAL A 186 -2.06 1.08 -2.80
C VAL A 186 -3.10 2.03 -2.22
N ASP A 187 -3.95 1.55 -1.33
CA ASP A 187 -5.06 2.33 -0.78
C ASP A 187 -4.74 2.93 0.60
N LEU A 188 -4.37 4.21 0.63
CA LEU A 188 -4.03 4.97 1.83
C LEU A 188 -5.25 5.76 2.35
N LEU A 189 -5.73 5.38 3.53
CA LEU A 189 -6.84 6.04 4.23
C LEU A 189 -6.32 6.95 5.34
N VAL A 190 -6.66 8.24 5.30
CA VAL A 190 -6.39 9.20 6.37
C VAL A 190 -7.68 9.47 7.14
N LEU A 191 -7.71 9.15 8.43
CA LEU A 191 -8.84 9.41 9.32
C LEU A 191 -8.55 10.55 10.29
N GLY A 192 -9.55 11.36 10.60
CA GLY A 192 -9.44 12.43 11.60
C GLY A 192 -9.96 11.99 12.97
N ASP A 193 -9.25 12.36 14.04
CA ASP A 193 -9.76 12.32 15.42
C ASP A 193 -9.57 13.64 16.16
N GLY A 194 -10.41 13.91 17.15
CA GLY A 194 -10.43 15.17 17.89
C GLY A 194 -10.98 16.36 17.09
N TYR A 195 -11.65 16.12 15.95
CA TYR A 195 -12.30 17.17 15.16
C TYR A 195 -13.80 17.10 15.37
N ARG A 196 -14.38 18.16 15.94
CA ARG A 196 -15.85 18.30 16.00
C ARG A 196 -16.45 18.43 14.61
N SER A 197 -17.75 18.20 14.48
CA SER A 197 -18.48 18.32 13.21
C SER A 197 -18.31 19.68 12.51
N ASP A 198 -18.13 20.78 13.26
CA ASP A 198 -17.89 22.13 12.74
C ASP A 198 -16.42 22.40 12.34
N GLN A 199 -15.51 21.47 12.63
CA GLN A 199 -14.08 21.55 12.32
C GLN A 199 -13.70 20.72 11.09
N ARG A 200 -14.68 20.31 10.28
CA ARG A 200 -14.42 19.53 9.05
C ARG A 200 -13.36 20.17 8.14
N SER A 201 -13.48 21.47 7.87
CA SER A 201 -12.51 22.17 7.03
C SER A 201 -11.11 22.25 7.66
N LEU A 202 -11.01 22.24 8.99
CA LEU A 202 -9.72 22.18 9.68
C LEU A 202 -9.07 20.81 9.48
N PHE A 203 -9.84 19.72 9.58
CA PHE A 203 -9.36 18.38 9.26
C PHE A 203 -8.86 18.32 7.81
N ASP A 204 -9.62 18.84 6.84
CA ASP A 204 -9.21 18.81 5.43
C ASP A 204 -7.87 19.57 5.24
N VAL A 205 -7.67 20.70 5.93
CA VAL A 205 -6.39 21.44 5.91
C VAL A 205 -5.24 20.62 6.53
N HIS A 206 -5.46 20.01 7.68
CA HIS A 206 -4.43 19.20 8.34
C HIS A 206 -4.09 17.94 7.53
N ALA A 207 -5.10 17.26 6.97
CA ALA A 207 -4.91 16.12 6.09
C ALA A 207 -4.13 16.50 4.82
N ALA A 208 -4.47 17.62 4.18
CA ALA A 208 -3.72 18.12 3.02
C ALA A 208 -2.26 18.46 3.37
N ALA A 209 -2.00 19.06 4.54
CA ALA A 209 -0.65 19.36 5.00
C ALA A 209 0.16 18.09 5.32
N LEU A 210 -0.48 17.09 5.94
CA LEU A 210 0.11 15.77 6.18
C LEU A 210 0.49 15.11 4.85
N LEU A 211 -0.45 15.03 3.91
CA LEU A 211 -0.23 14.41 2.60
C LEU A 211 0.82 15.18 1.77
N GLY A 212 0.83 16.51 1.83
CA GLY A 212 1.86 17.32 1.18
C GLY A 212 3.25 17.09 1.76
N SER A 213 3.36 16.83 3.07
CA SER A 213 4.63 16.45 3.71
C SER A 213 5.04 15.03 3.33
N PHE A 214 4.07 14.11 3.26
CA PHE A 214 4.29 12.71 2.92
C PHE A 214 4.74 12.53 1.46
N PHE A 215 4.00 13.11 0.52
CA PHE A 215 4.32 13.13 -0.92
C PHE A 215 5.33 14.21 -1.31
N GLY A 216 5.95 14.88 -0.34
CA GLY A 216 7.13 15.73 -0.54
C GLY A 216 8.46 14.99 -0.29
N VAL A 217 8.40 13.69 -0.01
CA VAL A 217 9.57 12.83 0.22
C VAL A 217 9.74 11.86 -0.94
N SER A 218 10.95 11.79 -1.51
CA SER A 218 11.28 10.81 -2.54
C SER A 218 11.54 9.42 -1.92
N PRO A 219 10.97 8.33 -2.46
CA PRO A 219 10.31 8.18 -3.76
C PRO A 219 8.77 8.32 -3.73
N TYR A 220 8.18 8.74 -2.61
CA TYR A 220 6.72 8.79 -2.47
C TYR A 220 6.12 9.84 -3.42
N GLU A 221 6.81 10.97 -3.58
CA GLU A 221 6.48 12.02 -4.55
C GLU A 221 6.32 11.47 -5.98
N GLU A 222 7.33 10.73 -6.46
CA GLU A 222 7.42 10.28 -7.84
C GLU A 222 6.36 9.23 -8.17
N TYR A 223 5.96 8.43 -7.17
CA TYR A 223 4.95 7.38 -7.29
C TYR A 223 3.62 7.75 -6.61
N ALA A 224 3.34 9.04 -6.38
CA ALA A 224 2.13 9.45 -5.68
C ALA A 224 0.83 8.92 -6.33
N ASN A 225 0.81 8.78 -7.66
CA ASN A 225 -0.33 8.24 -8.41
C ASN A 225 -0.43 6.70 -8.43
N PHE A 226 0.52 6.00 -7.81
CA PHE A 226 0.43 4.57 -7.51
C PHE A 226 -0.38 4.33 -6.23
N LEU A 227 -0.66 5.40 -5.48
CA LEU A 227 -1.53 5.39 -4.32
C LEU A 227 -2.89 5.98 -4.67
N ASN A 228 -3.92 5.34 -4.14
CA ASN A 228 -5.24 5.89 -3.91
C ASN A 228 -5.24 6.56 -2.54
N VAL A 229 -5.54 7.84 -2.46
CA VAL A 229 -5.57 8.59 -1.20
C VAL A 229 -6.99 9.01 -0.88
N VAL A 230 -7.46 8.61 0.29
CA VAL A 230 -8.84 8.79 0.73
C VAL A 230 -8.84 9.43 2.12
N THR A 231 -9.61 10.50 2.31
CA THR A 231 -9.77 11.13 3.64
C THR A 231 -11.14 10.81 4.22
N GLY A 232 -11.17 10.23 5.41
CA GLY A 232 -12.39 9.91 6.15
C GLY A 232 -12.56 10.79 7.36
N PHE A 233 -13.62 11.60 7.36
CA PHE A 233 -13.95 12.44 8.51
C PHE A 233 -14.92 11.73 9.44
N VAL A 234 -14.50 11.53 10.70
CA VAL A 234 -15.35 11.04 11.78
C VAL A 234 -15.44 12.12 12.85
N PRO A 235 -16.63 12.74 13.05
CA PRO A 235 -16.76 13.83 13.99
C PRO A 235 -16.63 13.33 15.44
N SER A 236 -15.75 13.96 16.19
CA SER A 236 -15.59 13.82 17.65
C SER A 236 -16.61 14.68 18.41
N ALA A 237 -16.96 14.29 19.63
CA ALA A 237 -17.84 15.09 20.49
C ALA A 237 -17.12 16.35 21.01
N GLN A 238 -15.83 16.20 21.35
CA GLN A 238 -14.95 17.27 21.80
C GLN A 238 -13.70 17.35 20.91
N ALA A 239 -13.00 18.49 20.99
CA ALA A 239 -11.80 18.73 20.20
C ALA A 239 -10.54 18.47 21.04
N GLY A 240 -9.46 18.00 20.40
CA GLY A 240 -8.18 17.71 21.06
C GLY A 240 -7.91 16.21 21.21
N ALA A 241 -7.03 15.88 22.15
CA ALA A 241 -6.77 14.54 22.65
C ALA A 241 -6.75 14.57 24.19
N ASP A 242 -6.71 13.40 24.82
CA ASP A 242 -6.48 13.29 26.27
C ASP A 242 -5.02 13.59 26.61
N HIS A 243 -4.81 14.38 27.65
CA HIS A 243 -3.51 14.74 28.23
C HIS A 243 -3.50 14.39 29.72
N PRO A 244 -3.08 13.16 30.10
CA PRO A 244 -3.02 12.76 31.50
C PRO A 244 -2.10 13.67 32.32
N PRO A 245 -2.45 14.01 33.58
CA PRO A 245 -1.63 14.88 34.41
C PRO A 245 -0.34 14.19 34.85
N TYR A 246 0.72 14.98 35.07
CA TYR A 246 1.95 14.46 35.64
C TYR A 246 1.73 13.93 37.07
N LEU A 247 2.16 12.69 37.31
CA LEU A 247 2.22 12.08 38.62
C LEU A 247 3.46 11.20 38.68
N ALA A 248 4.45 11.58 39.50
CA ALA A 248 5.69 10.81 39.67
C ALA A 248 5.49 9.37 40.17
N SER A 249 4.30 9.06 40.72
CA SER A 249 3.91 7.73 41.18
C SER A 249 3.04 6.97 40.18
N CYS A 250 2.87 7.48 38.95
CA CYS A 250 2.13 6.77 37.91
C CYS A 250 2.78 5.39 37.69
N PRO A 251 1.99 4.30 37.64
CA PRO A 251 2.57 2.97 37.50
C PRO A 251 3.28 2.82 36.15
N PRO A 252 4.28 1.94 36.02
CA PRO A 252 5.08 1.80 34.78
C PRO A 252 4.33 1.11 33.63
N ASN A 253 3.02 0.89 33.75
CA ASN A 253 2.17 0.32 32.70
C ASN A 253 1.48 1.44 31.91
N ASP A 254 0.67 1.06 30.92
CA ASP A 254 -0.18 2.01 30.20
C ASP A 254 -1.41 2.37 31.05
N ASP A 255 -1.26 3.39 31.90
CA ASP A 255 -2.34 3.96 32.68
C ASP A 255 -2.84 5.26 32.03
N PRO A 256 -4.12 5.35 31.61
CA PRO A 256 -4.67 6.54 30.97
C PRO A 256 -4.91 7.71 31.94
N THR A 257 -4.79 7.50 33.24
CA THR A 257 -5.18 8.49 34.26
C THR A 257 -4.02 9.36 34.75
N CYS A 258 -2.78 9.04 34.37
CA CYS A 258 -1.60 9.78 34.80
C CYS A 258 -0.42 9.63 33.83
N CYS A 259 0.63 10.42 34.06
CA CYS A 259 1.88 10.38 33.30
C CYS A 259 3.08 10.53 34.26
N ALA A 260 4.01 9.57 34.28
CA ALA A 260 5.25 9.69 35.07
C ALA A 260 6.39 10.42 34.32
N ASP A 261 6.22 10.75 33.05
CA ASP A 261 7.22 11.48 32.27
C ASP A 261 7.31 12.95 32.74
N PRO A 262 8.46 13.43 33.24
CA PRO A 262 8.63 14.82 33.63
C PRO A 262 8.34 15.84 32.52
N ALA A 263 8.42 15.45 31.23
CA ALA A 263 8.04 16.30 30.11
C ALA A 263 6.57 16.77 30.21
N ALA A 264 5.70 15.96 30.81
CA ALA A 264 4.30 16.31 31.02
C ALA A 264 4.09 17.47 32.04
N LEU A 265 5.09 17.83 32.86
CA LEU A 265 5.02 19.03 33.71
C LEU A 265 4.95 20.33 32.89
N GLY A 266 5.53 20.33 31.69
CA GLY A 266 5.55 21.47 30.79
C GLY A 266 4.35 21.53 29.84
N ASP A 267 3.49 20.51 29.86
CA ASP A 267 2.35 20.41 28.96
C ASP A 267 1.20 21.31 29.45
N PRO A 268 0.82 22.35 28.68
CA PRO A 268 -0.26 23.26 29.08
C PRO A 268 -1.65 22.59 29.10
N LEU A 269 -1.80 21.41 28.49
CA LEU A 269 -3.04 20.64 28.44
C LEU A 269 -3.10 19.55 29.52
N ALA A 270 -2.04 19.34 30.31
CA ALA A 270 -2.00 18.31 31.35
C ALA A 270 -3.22 18.34 32.29
N GLY A 271 -3.86 17.19 32.46
CA GLY A 271 -5.12 17.03 33.20
C GLY A 271 -6.39 17.21 32.36
N THR A 272 -6.28 17.45 31.05
CA THR A 272 -7.42 17.58 30.14
C THR A 272 -7.84 16.23 29.59
N TYR A 273 -9.14 15.94 29.65
CA TYR A 273 -9.76 14.76 29.06
C TYR A 273 -10.93 15.16 28.16
N VAL A 274 -11.01 14.60 26.96
CA VAL A 274 -11.97 14.94 25.92
C VAL A 274 -12.54 13.68 25.26
N ASP A 275 -13.84 13.70 24.99
CA ASP A 275 -14.56 12.63 24.28
C ASP A 275 -14.33 12.73 22.77
N THR A 276 -13.34 11.98 22.27
CA THR A 276 -13.00 11.92 20.84
C THR A 276 -13.62 10.71 20.14
N ALA A 277 -13.51 10.64 18.81
CA ALA A 277 -14.11 9.55 18.05
C ALA A 277 -13.33 8.23 18.20
N PHE A 278 -12.02 8.32 18.40
CA PHE A 278 -11.12 7.17 18.54
C PHE A 278 -10.32 7.18 19.85
N ASP A 279 -10.76 7.90 20.88
CA ASP A 279 -10.11 7.98 22.20
C ASP A 279 -8.60 8.30 22.11
N ALA A 280 -8.24 9.31 21.30
CA ALA A 280 -6.86 9.75 21.15
C ALA A 280 -6.28 10.25 22.48
N ARG A 281 -5.08 9.78 22.83
CA ARG A 281 -4.44 10.10 24.12
C ARG A 281 -2.92 10.15 24.04
N PHE A 282 -2.33 11.15 24.70
CA PHE A 282 -0.89 11.27 24.96
C PHE A 282 -0.45 10.53 26.22
N CYS A 283 0.87 10.41 26.40
CA CYS A 283 1.47 9.73 27.54
C CYS A 283 1.06 8.26 27.68
N SER A 284 0.99 7.52 26.58
CA SER A 284 0.92 6.07 26.67
C SER A 284 2.24 5.51 27.23
N TYR A 285 2.17 4.50 28.10
CA TYR A 285 3.32 3.88 28.79
C TYR A 285 4.32 4.88 29.42
N ASN A 286 3.85 5.99 29.98
CA ASN A 286 4.68 7.05 30.58
C ASN A 286 5.70 7.69 29.63
N ILE A 287 5.36 7.82 28.35
CA ILE A 287 6.15 8.58 27.36
C ILE A 287 5.29 9.71 26.85
N HIS A 288 5.56 10.94 27.29
CA HIS A 288 4.67 12.10 27.11
C HIS A 288 4.18 12.25 25.66
N ARG A 289 5.09 12.10 24.70
CA ARG A 289 4.82 12.30 23.26
C ARG A 289 4.22 11.07 22.56
N LEU A 290 4.06 9.95 23.26
CA LEU A 290 3.47 8.76 22.70
C LEU A 290 1.94 8.91 22.63
N LEU A 291 1.48 9.24 21.42
CA LEU A 291 0.09 9.46 21.07
C LEU A 291 -0.51 8.19 20.47
N VAL A 292 -1.59 7.70 21.06
CA VAL A 292 -2.28 6.46 20.66
C VAL A 292 -3.79 6.70 20.48
N VAL A 293 -4.48 5.73 19.88
CA VAL A 293 -5.94 5.71 19.65
C VAL A 293 -6.51 4.30 19.90
N ASP A 294 -7.83 4.15 20.05
CA ASP A 294 -8.53 2.87 19.98
C ASP A 294 -8.46 2.32 18.54
N THR A 295 -7.51 1.39 18.32
CA THR A 295 -7.30 0.69 17.03
C THR A 295 -8.59 0.05 16.50
N ALA A 296 -9.44 -0.54 17.34
CA ALA A 296 -10.67 -1.18 16.89
C ALA A 296 -11.70 -0.15 16.42
N ALA A 297 -11.79 1.01 17.09
CA ALA A 297 -12.65 2.11 16.66
C ALA A 297 -12.20 2.65 15.28
N VAL A 298 -10.89 2.81 15.08
CA VAL A 298 -10.31 3.20 13.79
C VAL A 298 -10.63 2.17 12.70
N LEU A 299 -10.40 0.88 12.95
CA LEU A 299 -10.70 -0.19 11.98
C LEU A 299 -12.19 -0.30 11.67
N ALA A 300 -13.07 -0.07 12.66
CA ALA A 300 -14.51 -0.02 12.45
C ALA A 300 -14.90 1.17 11.55
N ALA A 301 -14.33 2.35 11.77
CA ALA A 301 -14.51 3.51 10.89
C ALA A 301 -13.98 3.26 9.48
N ALA A 302 -12.84 2.59 9.36
CA ALA A 302 -12.20 2.26 8.09
C ALA A 302 -13.05 1.33 7.19
N GLY A 303 -14.00 0.58 7.75
CA GLY A 303 -15.01 -0.16 6.97
C GLY A 303 -15.91 0.72 6.08
N ALA A 304 -15.79 2.05 6.15
CA ALA A 304 -16.37 2.99 5.19
C ALA A 304 -15.71 2.93 3.81
N TYR A 305 -14.43 2.58 3.79
CA TYR A 305 -13.60 2.42 2.62
C TYR A 305 -12.88 1.07 2.72
N PRO A 306 -13.61 -0.05 2.60
CA PRO A 306 -13.12 -1.36 3.03
C PRO A 306 -11.92 -1.88 2.23
N ASP A 307 -11.59 -1.29 1.09
CA ASP A 307 -10.42 -1.61 0.27
C ASP A 307 -9.11 -0.97 0.78
N TRP A 308 -9.11 -0.28 1.92
CA TRP A 308 -7.88 0.30 2.50
C TRP A 308 -6.76 -0.75 2.68
N ASP A 309 -5.52 -0.35 2.42
CA ASP A 309 -4.30 -1.09 2.74
C ASP A 309 -3.60 -0.51 3.96
N ARG A 310 -3.52 0.82 4.05
CA ARG A 310 -2.80 1.54 5.11
C ARG A 310 -3.66 2.65 5.68
N ILE A 311 -3.54 2.87 6.99
CA ILE A 311 -4.32 3.86 7.71
C ILE A 311 -3.38 4.82 8.44
N LEU A 312 -3.59 6.11 8.22
CA LEU A 312 -3.04 7.18 9.04
C LEU A 312 -4.17 7.82 9.84
N VAL A 313 -3.92 8.16 11.10
CA VAL A 313 -4.85 8.93 11.92
C VAL A 313 -4.23 10.28 12.23
N GLN A 314 -4.87 11.34 11.74
CA GLN A 314 -4.54 12.72 12.06
C GLN A 314 -5.36 13.14 13.28
N VAL A 315 -4.69 13.45 14.38
CA VAL A 315 -5.31 13.92 15.64
C VAL A 315 -5.26 15.45 15.69
N ASN A 316 -6.36 16.07 16.08
CA ASN A 316 -6.50 17.52 16.23
C ASN A 316 -5.84 18.06 17.51
N ASP A 317 -4.55 17.81 17.67
CA ASP A 317 -3.77 18.35 18.79
C ASP A 317 -2.46 18.94 18.30
N THR A 318 -2.05 20.09 18.83
CA THR A 318 -0.82 20.77 18.41
C THR A 318 0.42 20.30 19.17
N THR A 319 0.25 19.47 20.21
CA THR A 319 1.36 18.88 20.96
C THR A 319 2.12 17.92 20.07
N TYR A 320 3.45 18.06 20.00
CA TYR A 320 4.24 17.16 19.17
C TYR A 320 4.22 15.74 19.74
N GLY A 321 3.69 14.83 18.96
CA GLY A 321 3.73 13.40 19.23
C GLY A 321 3.07 12.58 18.14
N GLY A 322 3.22 11.28 18.31
CA GLY A 322 2.75 10.29 17.35
C GLY A 322 3.15 8.88 17.77
N SER A 323 2.70 7.92 16.98
CA SER A 323 3.12 6.53 17.05
C SER A 323 2.97 5.85 15.70
N GLY A 324 3.64 4.72 15.52
CA GLY A 324 3.39 3.79 14.43
C GLY A 324 3.13 2.37 14.88
N GLY A 325 3.04 1.49 13.88
CA GLY A 325 2.51 0.14 13.99
C GLY A 325 1.58 -0.15 12.81
N GLN A 326 0.47 -0.86 13.06
CA GLN A 326 -0.54 -1.12 12.03
C GLN A 326 -1.22 0.15 11.51
N ILE A 327 -1.31 1.15 12.38
CA ILE A 327 -1.88 2.46 12.12
C ILE A 327 -0.84 3.48 12.59
N SER A 328 -0.51 4.45 11.75
CA SER A 328 0.31 5.58 12.20
C SER A 328 -0.59 6.68 12.74
N VAL A 329 -0.35 7.11 13.97
CA VAL A 329 -1.10 8.16 14.65
C VAL A 329 -0.23 9.41 14.74
N LEU A 330 -0.75 10.54 14.30
CA LEU A 330 0.02 11.78 14.15
C LEU A 330 -0.78 12.96 14.71
N SER A 331 -0.14 13.76 15.57
CA SER A 331 -0.67 15.06 15.98
C SER A 331 -0.71 16.06 14.81
N ALA A 332 -1.41 17.19 14.96
CA ALA A 332 -1.43 18.28 13.99
C ALA A 332 -0.18 19.19 14.09
N HIS A 333 0.82 18.78 14.88
CA HIS A 333 2.09 19.50 14.95
C HIS A 333 2.86 19.39 13.62
N ALA A 334 3.47 20.50 13.18
CA ALA A 334 4.14 20.59 11.88
C ALA A 334 5.29 19.60 11.66
N GLN A 335 5.86 19.05 12.75
CA GLN A 335 6.93 18.04 12.69
C GLN A 335 6.43 16.59 12.79
N ALA A 336 5.16 16.37 13.17
CA ALA A 336 4.59 15.03 13.29
C ALA A 336 4.60 14.24 11.96
N PRO A 337 4.38 14.85 10.77
CA PRO A 337 4.40 14.10 9.51
C PRO A 337 5.67 13.29 9.25
N LEU A 338 6.84 13.71 9.76
CA LEU A 338 8.07 12.92 9.59
C LEU A 338 8.05 11.58 10.35
N ILE A 339 7.31 11.51 11.47
CA ILE A 339 7.04 10.23 12.14
C ILE A 339 6.23 9.36 11.18
N GLY A 340 5.17 9.91 10.57
CA GLY A 340 4.34 9.19 9.62
C GLY A 340 5.10 8.63 8.42
N VAL A 341 6.05 9.39 7.88
CA VAL A 341 6.94 8.94 6.79
C VAL A 341 7.81 7.75 7.24
N HIS A 342 8.42 7.86 8.43
CA HIS A 342 9.25 6.80 9.00
C HIS A 342 8.46 5.50 9.25
N GLU A 343 7.31 5.63 9.91
CA GLU A 343 6.44 4.52 10.28
C GLU A 343 5.80 3.85 9.05
N TYR A 344 5.60 4.60 7.97
CA TYR A 344 5.20 4.04 6.69
C TYR A 344 6.33 3.21 6.04
N GLY A 345 7.59 3.61 6.23
CA GLY A 345 8.77 2.81 5.88
C GLY A 345 8.74 1.41 6.52
N HIS A 346 8.33 1.31 7.79
CA HIS A 346 8.12 0.02 8.43
C HIS A 346 6.87 -0.71 7.93
N SER A 347 5.71 -0.06 8.02
CA SER A 347 4.41 -0.72 7.86
C SER A 347 4.08 -1.07 6.40
N PHE A 348 4.58 -0.31 5.43
CA PHE A 348 4.38 -0.58 4.00
C PHE A 348 5.62 -1.23 3.35
N THR A 349 6.77 -0.54 3.42
CA THR A 349 8.00 -0.94 2.73
C THR A 349 8.67 -2.14 3.40
N GLY A 350 8.53 -2.29 4.72
CA GLY A 350 9.18 -3.37 5.48
C GLY A 350 10.65 -3.09 5.78
N LEU A 351 11.01 -1.82 5.96
CA LEU A 351 12.36 -1.40 6.35
C LEU A 351 12.60 -1.67 7.84
N ALA A 352 13.84 -1.92 8.22
CA ALA A 352 14.30 -1.90 9.60
C ALA A 352 14.74 -0.50 10.00
N ASP A 353 14.83 -0.29 11.31
CA ASP A 353 15.53 0.84 11.89
C ASP A 353 17.04 0.73 11.64
N GLU A 354 17.63 1.84 11.21
CA GLU A 354 19.06 1.97 10.93
C GLU A 354 19.83 2.52 12.13
N TYR A 355 19.16 3.03 13.16
CA TYR A 355 19.83 3.43 14.41
C TYR A 355 20.18 2.22 15.29
N ASP A 356 21.13 2.42 16.21
CA ASP A 356 21.79 1.35 16.97
C ASP A 356 21.42 1.32 18.47
N SER A 357 20.52 2.21 18.89
CA SER A 357 20.03 2.29 20.27
C SER A 357 19.40 0.95 20.69
N ALA A 358 19.90 0.40 21.79
CA ALA A 358 19.59 -0.98 22.16
C ALA A 358 18.11 -1.17 22.52
N PHE A 359 17.49 -2.19 21.92
CA PHE A 359 16.13 -2.62 22.24
C PHE A 359 16.11 -4.12 22.63
N PRO A 360 16.32 -4.43 23.94
CA PRO A 360 16.37 -5.81 24.42
C PRO A 360 15.07 -6.57 24.12
N GLY A 361 15.22 -7.73 23.47
CA GLY A 361 14.08 -8.60 23.14
C GLY A 361 13.46 -8.34 21.77
N TYR A 362 13.97 -7.38 20.98
CA TYR A 362 13.57 -7.29 19.57
C TYR A 362 13.86 -8.61 18.84
N PRO A 363 12.95 -9.10 17.98
CA PRO A 363 13.14 -10.36 17.27
C PRO A 363 14.47 -10.39 16.51
N PRO A 364 15.30 -11.43 16.70
CA PRO A 364 16.57 -11.53 15.99
C PRO A 364 16.33 -11.80 14.50
N CYS A 365 17.22 -11.28 13.67
CA CYS A 365 17.39 -11.68 12.27
C CYS A 365 18.86 -12.04 12.04
N SER A 366 19.13 -12.78 10.97
CA SER A 366 20.48 -13.07 10.49
C SER A 366 20.44 -13.46 9.01
N ASP A 367 21.27 -12.80 8.20
CA ASP A 367 21.48 -13.15 6.80
C ASP A 367 22.50 -14.31 6.66
N PHE A 368 23.05 -14.85 7.77
CA PHE A 368 23.78 -16.12 7.80
C PHE A 368 22.91 -17.32 8.12
N SER A 369 22.02 -17.19 9.11
CA SER A 369 21.35 -18.32 9.77
C SER A 369 19.83 -18.27 9.73
N GLY A 370 19.26 -17.14 9.32
CA GLY A 370 17.82 -16.92 9.28
C GLY A 370 17.20 -16.61 10.66
N PRO A 371 15.99 -16.00 10.69
CA PRO A 371 15.27 -15.45 9.54
C PRO A 371 16.05 -14.26 8.93
N ALA A 372 15.91 -14.07 7.61
CA ALA A 372 16.63 -13.01 6.89
C ALA A 372 16.28 -11.62 7.45
N CYS A 373 17.26 -10.73 7.47
CA CYS A 373 17.07 -9.36 7.90
C CYS A 373 16.36 -8.52 6.82
N GLU A 374 15.75 -7.42 7.24
CA GLU A 374 15.08 -6.43 6.39
C GLU A 374 16.05 -5.84 5.35
N ALA A 375 15.53 -5.33 4.23
CA ALA A 375 16.34 -5.01 3.05
C ALA A 375 17.51 -4.02 3.31
N ASN A 376 17.33 -3.10 4.26
CA ASN A 376 18.28 -2.02 4.57
C ASN A 376 19.24 -2.31 5.73
N VAL A 377 19.28 -3.54 6.26
CA VAL A 377 20.25 -3.93 7.31
C VAL A 377 20.79 -5.33 7.10
N THR A 378 22.03 -5.62 7.50
CA THR A 378 22.60 -6.98 7.37
C THR A 378 23.64 -7.26 8.45
N ASP A 379 23.83 -8.53 8.83
CA ASP A 379 24.95 -8.99 9.65
C ASP A 379 26.14 -9.50 8.80
N GLN A 380 26.00 -9.53 7.47
CA GLN A 380 27.03 -9.97 6.53
C GLN A 380 28.10 -8.90 6.30
N THR A 381 29.38 -9.31 6.24
CA THR A 381 30.52 -8.42 5.95
C THR A 381 31.31 -8.82 4.71
N ALA A 382 31.04 -10.00 4.14
CA ALA A 382 31.60 -10.36 2.85
C ALA A 382 30.89 -9.53 1.76
N LEU A 383 31.63 -8.73 1.00
CA LEU A 383 31.08 -7.81 -0.02
C LEU A 383 30.01 -8.49 -0.90
N ALA A 384 30.30 -9.68 -1.43
CA ALA A 384 29.40 -10.45 -2.29
C ALA A 384 28.11 -10.96 -1.60
N SER A 385 28.01 -10.86 -0.27
CA SER A 385 26.83 -11.25 0.53
C SER A 385 26.06 -10.04 1.06
N ILE A 386 26.52 -8.80 0.79
CA ILE A 386 25.83 -7.58 1.18
C ILE A 386 24.66 -7.35 0.21
N LYS A 387 23.44 -7.18 0.74
CA LYS A 387 22.21 -7.09 -0.05
C LYS A 387 22.18 -5.94 -1.06
N TRP A 388 22.90 -4.86 -0.77
CA TRP A 388 23.02 -3.69 -1.62
C TRP A 388 24.42 -3.53 -2.22
N GLU A 389 25.19 -4.62 -2.35
CA GLU A 389 26.54 -4.60 -2.94
C GLU A 389 26.64 -3.80 -4.26
N PRO A 390 25.71 -3.93 -5.22
CA PRO A 390 25.81 -3.18 -6.48
C PRO A 390 25.76 -1.65 -6.32
N TRP A 391 25.21 -1.15 -5.21
CA TRP A 391 25.21 0.27 -4.89
C TRP A 391 26.56 0.76 -4.32
N ILE A 392 27.40 -0.14 -3.81
CA ILE A 392 28.66 0.22 -3.14
C ILE A 392 29.71 0.57 -4.20
N PRO A 393 30.24 1.82 -4.22
CA PRO A 393 31.27 2.18 -5.18
C PRO A 393 32.52 1.31 -5.04
N PRO A 394 33.19 0.94 -6.16
CA PRO A 394 34.45 0.19 -6.10
C PRO A 394 35.51 0.90 -5.25
N GLY A 395 36.14 0.15 -4.34
CA GLY A 395 37.18 0.67 -3.45
C GLY A 395 36.67 1.26 -2.13
N THR A 396 35.36 1.28 -1.89
CA THR A 396 34.78 1.59 -0.57
C THR A 396 35.21 0.52 0.45
N PRO A 397 35.78 0.89 1.60
CA PRO A 397 36.15 -0.07 2.63
C PRO A 397 34.93 -0.79 3.22
N ILE A 398 35.12 -2.05 3.63
CA ILE A 398 34.09 -2.89 4.23
C ILE A 398 34.65 -3.50 5.54
N PRO A 399 34.09 -3.17 6.72
CA PRO A 399 33.08 -2.13 6.96
C PRO A 399 33.55 -0.72 6.56
N THR A 400 32.60 0.15 6.23
CA THR A 400 32.87 1.54 5.81
C THR A 400 33.02 2.43 7.05
N PRO A 401 34.14 3.15 7.21
CA PRO A 401 34.33 4.06 8.33
C PRO A 401 33.34 5.23 8.30
N GLU A 402 32.74 5.54 9.45
CA GLU A 402 31.87 6.70 9.62
C GLU A 402 32.71 7.97 9.83
N ASN A 403 33.12 8.59 8.73
CA ASN A 403 33.81 9.88 8.73
C ASN A 403 33.46 10.67 7.46
N ALA A 404 33.86 11.96 7.43
CA ALA A 404 33.54 12.88 6.34
C ALA A 404 33.97 12.40 4.93
N GLY A 405 34.95 11.49 4.82
CA GLY A 405 35.36 10.91 3.54
C GLY A 405 34.32 9.97 2.91
N TYR A 406 33.40 9.43 3.72
CA TYR A 406 32.40 8.44 3.31
C TYR A 406 30.95 8.89 3.54
N GLY A 407 30.70 10.08 4.10
CA GLY A 407 29.33 10.52 4.43
C GLY A 407 28.37 10.70 3.25
N ASN A 408 28.89 10.63 2.00
CA ASN A 408 28.08 10.70 0.78
C ASN A 408 28.06 9.41 -0.04
N VAL A 409 28.64 8.31 0.45
CA VAL A 409 28.69 7.04 -0.28
C VAL A 409 27.72 6.02 0.30
N VAL A 410 27.21 5.14 -0.56
CA VAL A 410 26.60 3.89 -0.10
C VAL A 410 27.74 2.94 0.31
N GLY A 411 27.66 2.41 1.52
CA GLY A 411 28.70 1.58 2.13
C GLY A 411 28.11 0.51 3.05
N LEU A 412 28.93 -0.02 3.95
CA LEU A 412 28.53 -0.95 5.01
C LEU A 412 28.92 -0.36 6.37
N PHE A 413 28.08 0.52 6.90
CA PHE A 413 28.33 1.24 8.16
C PHE A 413 27.87 0.39 9.33
N GLU A 414 28.71 0.23 10.37
CA GLU A 414 28.37 -0.57 11.56
C GLU A 414 27.43 0.20 12.49
N GLY A 415 26.48 -0.51 13.09
CA GLY A 415 25.42 0.05 13.92
C GLY A 415 24.12 0.06 13.15
N ALA A 416 23.19 -0.83 13.49
CA ALA A 416 21.83 -0.79 12.94
C ALA A 416 20.92 -1.74 13.73
N ARG A 417 19.61 -1.62 13.54
CA ARG A 417 18.61 -2.55 14.08
C ARG A 417 18.85 -2.83 15.56
N TYR A 418 19.06 -1.75 16.32
CA TYR A 418 19.24 -1.75 17.77
C TYR A 418 20.51 -2.45 18.27
N ARG A 419 21.53 -2.55 17.40
CA ARG A 419 22.82 -3.15 17.71
C ARG A 419 23.95 -2.23 17.26
N ALA A 420 24.73 -1.77 18.23
CA ALA A 420 25.94 -0.98 17.98
C ALA A 420 27.06 -1.75 17.26
N THR A 421 27.03 -3.09 17.27
CA THR A 421 28.04 -3.93 16.61
C THR A 421 27.42 -5.15 15.95
N GLY A 422 28.07 -5.63 14.88
CA GLY A 422 27.68 -6.86 14.17
C GLY A 422 26.36 -6.77 13.38
N MET A 423 25.84 -5.57 13.19
CA MET A 423 24.75 -5.26 12.27
C MET A 423 25.09 -3.98 11.54
N TYR A 424 24.77 -3.92 10.24
CA TYR A 424 25.24 -2.87 9.35
C TYR A 424 24.11 -2.26 8.53
N ARG A 425 24.26 -0.99 8.16
CA ARG A 425 23.34 -0.16 7.37
C ARG A 425 24.02 0.42 6.11
N PRO A 426 23.26 0.86 5.10
CA PRO A 426 23.81 1.32 3.81
C PRO A 426 24.39 2.74 3.82
N ARG A 427 23.94 3.59 4.75
CA ARG A 427 24.36 5.00 4.86
C ARG A 427 24.73 5.34 6.30
N ASP A 428 25.60 6.33 6.46
CA ASP A 428 25.99 6.87 7.76
C ASP A 428 24.79 7.51 8.48
N THR A 429 24.46 8.76 8.15
CA THR A 429 23.42 9.59 8.77
C THR A 429 22.31 9.95 7.78
N ALA A 430 22.55 9.75 6.48
CA ALA A 430 21.66 10.17 5.41
C ALA A 430 20.49 9.17 5.15
N CYS A 431 19.66 8.91 6.15
CA CYS A 431 18.45 8.10 5.98
C CYS A 431 17.37 8.43 7.03
N ASN A 432 16.11 8.56 6.59
CA ASN A 432 14.96 8.69 7.48
C ASN A 432 14.83 7.52 8.48
N MET A 433 15.31 6.31 8.14
CA MET A 433 15.31 5.14 9.04
C MET A 433 16.39 5.22 10.14
N HIS A 434 17.31 6.17 10.07
CA HIS A 434 18.32 6.41 11.11
C HIS A 434 17.98 7.69 11.88
N TYR A 435 17.76 8.80 11.16
CA TYR A 435 17.44 10.11 11.71
C TYR A 435 16.14 10.65 11.12
N LEU A 436 15.33 11.39 11.87
CA LEU A 436 14.07 11.93 11.34
C LEU A 436 14.32 13.07 10.34
N TYR A 437 14.46 12.70 9.06
CA TYR A 437 14.71 13.56 7.91
C TYR A 437 13.71 13.36 6.77
N PRO A 438 13.52 14.33 5.86
CA PRO A 438 12.60 14.20 4.73
C PRO A 438 13.19 13.44 3.53
N TYR A 439 14.05 12.43 3.75
CA TYR A 439 14.62 11.64 2.65
C TYR A 439 15.09 10.24 3.10
N PHE A 440 14.96 9.27 2.21
CA PHE A 440 15.45 7.90 2.40
C PHE A 440 16.78 7.67 1.67
N CYS A 441 17.62 6.77 2.19
CA CYS A 441 18.82 6.32 1.49
C CYS A 441 18.48 5.54 0.21
N GLU A 442 19.45 5.36 -0.70
CA GLU A 442 19.31 4.63 -1.96
C GLU A 442 18.62 3.27 -1.79
N VAL A 443 19.01 2.49 -0.78
CA VAL A 443 18.48 1.15 -0.54
C VAL A 443 17.02 1.19 -0.06
N CYS A 444 16.68 2.14 0.82
CA CYS A 444 15.31 2.34 1.29
C CYS A 444 14.38 2.84 0.17
N ARG A 445 14.86 3.76 -0.68
CA ARG A 445 14.11 4.22 -1.87
C ARG A 445 13.89 3.07 -2.87
N GLN A 446 14.93 2.28 -3.12
CA GLN A 446 14.84 1.09 -3.96
C GLN A 446 13.78 0.13 -3.45
N GLU A 447 13.82 -0.21 -2.16
CA GLU A 447 12.91 -1.20 -1.62
C GLU A 447 11.46 -0.72 -1.66
N TYR A 448 11.18 0.57 -1.51
CA TYR A 448 9.82 1.10 -1.73
C TYR A 448 9.32 0.86 -3.16
N VAL A 449 10.14 1.17 -4.17
CA VAL A 449 9.75 0.94 -5.57
C VAL A 449 9.58 -0.56 -5.84
N LEU A 450 10.53 -1.38 -5.39
CA LEU A 450 10.44 -2.84 -5.51
C LEU A 450 9.20 -3.37 -4.81
N ARG A 451 8.84 -2.82 -3.64
CA ARG A 451 7.62 -3.16 -2.93
C ARG A 451 6.45 -2.89 -3.86
N LEU A 452 6.21 -1.68 -4.36
CA LEU A 452 5.08 -1.35 -5.25
C LEU A 452 4.84 -2.35 -6.39
N TYR A 453 5.88 -2.94 -6.99
CA TYR A 453 5.73 -3.96 -8.03
C TYR A 453 5.67 -5.40 -7.52
N ARG A 454 6.26 -5.71 -6.35
CA ARG A 454 6.34 -7.08 -5.80
C ARG A 454 5.03 -7.56 -5.19
N GLY A 455 4.19 -6.66 -4.69
CA GLY A 455 2.97 -7.03 -3.97
C GLY A 455 3.19 -7.42 -2.51
N GLY A 456 2.12 -7.91 -1.88
CA GLY A 456 2.14 -8.51 -0.55
C GLY A 456 1.99 -7.54 0.62
N TRP A 457 1.46 -6.33 0.42
CA TRP A 457 1.02 -5.41 1.50
C TRP A 457 -0.48 -5.47 1.78
N GLY A 458 -1.25 -6.10 0.90
CA GLY A 458 -2.71 -6.05 0.85
C GLY A 458 -3.16 -6.39 -0.57
N GLU A 459 -4.12 -5.64 -1.11
CA GLU A 459 -4.55 -5.79 -2.50
C GLU A 459 -3.99 -4.67 -3.39
N PRO A 460 -3.58 -4.96 -4.64
CA PRO A 460 -3.44 -6.29 -5.22
C PRO A 460 -2.30 -7.08 -4.57
N ALA A 461 -2.57 -8.34 -4.23
CA ALA A 461 -1.57 -9.22 -3.62
C ALA A 461 -0.30 -9.42 -4.49
N SER A 462 -0.43 -9.28 -5.81
CA SER A 462 0.65 -9.40 -6.80
C SER A 462 1.45 -8.12 -7.04
N GLY A 463 1.05 -6.99 -6.44
CA GLY A 463 1.66 -5.69 -6.70
C GLY A 463 1.04 -4.98 -7.91
N ILE A 464 1.52 -3.77 -8.14
CA ILE A 464 1.01 -2.87 -9.18
C ILE A 464 1.53 -3.33 -10.55
N ASP A 465 0.61 -3.40 -11.49
CA ASP A 465 0.85 -3.65 -12.89
C ASP A 465 1.03 -2.33 -13.64
N ALA A 466 2.17 -2.18 -14.32
CA ALA A 466 2.46 -0.98 -15.12
C ALA A 466 1.55 -0.86 -16.36
N ILE A 467 0.94 -1.96 -16.81
CA ILE A 467 -0.08 -1.96 -17.86
C ILE A 467 -1.44 -2.00 -17.19
N GLU A 468 -2.21 -0.93 -17.33
CA GLU A 468 -3.47 -0.79 -16.61
C GLU A 468 -4.41 -1.97 -16.93
N PRO A 469 -4.81 -2.76 -15.93
CA PRO A 469 -5.61 -3.96 -16.16
C PRO A 469 -6.90 -3.66 -16.93
N GLY A 470 -7.15 -4.43 -18.01
CA GLY A 470 -8.34 -4.29 -18.84
C GLY A 470 -8.29 -3.15 -19.86
N SER A 471 -7.18 -2.40 -19.93
CA SER A 471 -6.99 -1.36 -20.94
C SER A 471 -6.53 -1.87 -22.30
N GLU A 472 -6.21 -3.16 -22.40
CA GLU A 472 -5.67 -3.77 -23.61
C GLU A 472 -6.71 -3.84 -24.73
N SER A 473 -6.31 -3.43 -25.92
CA SER A 473 -7.14 -3.42 -27.11
C SER A 473 -6.37 -4.00 -28.30
N PRO A 474 -6.79 -5.16 -28.85
CA PRO A 474 -7.81 -6.07 -28.32
C PRO A 474 -7.45 -6.62 -26.93
N ALA A 475 -8.43 -7.18 -26.24
CA ALA A 475 -8.18 -7.93 -25.00
C ALA A 475 -7.11 -9.03 -25.23
N PRO A 476 -6.26 -9.34 -24.23
CA PRO A 476 -5.19 -10.31 -24.38
C PRO A 476 -5.71 -11.72 -24.66
N GLY A 477 -4.88 -12.56 -25.29
CA GLY A 477 -5.23 -13.93 -25.68
C GLY A 477 -5.31 -14.12 -27.20
N SER A 478 -6.19 -15.01 -27.65
CA SER A 478 -6.32 -15.37 -29.07
C SER A 478 -7.12 -14.33 -29.85
N VAL A 479 -6.51 -13.75 -30.89
CA VAL A 479 -7.11 -12.72 -31.73
C VAL A 479 -7.01 -13.14 -33.20
N SER A 480 -8.12 -13.10 -33.93
CA SER A 480 -8.11 -13.25 -35.39
C SER A 480 -8.11 -11.88 -36.07
N ILE A 481 -7.24 -11.71 -37.07
CA ILE A 481 -7.16 -10.48 -37.88
C ILE A 481 -7.09 -10.79 -39.38
N ALA A 482 -7.45 -9.82 -40.21
CA ALA A 482 -7.24 -9.87 -41.66
C ALA A 482 -5.77 -9.57 -42.01
N ALA A 483 -5.36 -9.84 -43.26
CA ALA A 483 -4.00 -9.56 -43.72
C ALA A 483 -3.71 -8.05 -43.81
N THR A 484 -4.75 -7.20 -43.84
CA THR A 484 -4.63 -5.73 -43.74
C THR A 484 -4.08 -5.22 -42.40
N GLY A 485 -3.83 -6.09 -41.43
CA GLY A 485 -3.26 -5.73 -40.13
C GLY A 485 -4.27 -5.17 -39.12
N ARG A 486 -3.79 -4.91 -37.90
CA ARG A 486 -4.59 -4.38 -36.78
C ARG A 486 -3.72 -3.64 -35.78
N VAL A 487 -4.30 -2.61 -35.13
CA VAL A 487 -3.68 -1.94 -33.97
C VAL A 487 -3.88 -2.78 -32.71
N PHE A 488 -2.78 -2.97 -31.98
CA PHE A 488 -2.74 -3.46 -30.60
C PHE A 488 -2.32 -2.30 -29.69
N ALA A 489 -2.91 -2.15 -28.53
CA ALA A 489 -2.61 -1.06 -27.59
C ALA A 489 -2.91 -1.45 -26.15
N ALA A 490 -2.32 -0.73 -25.20
CA ALA A 490 -2.69 -0.77 -23.79
C ALA A 490 -2.41 0.59 -23.13
N ALA A 491 -3.16 0.93 -22.09
CA ALA A 491 -2.81 2.07 -21.23
C ALA A 491 -1.69 1.67 -20.27
N VAL A 492 -0.83 2.63 -19.96
CA VAL A 492 0.36 2.43 -19.13
C VAL A 492 0.35 3.43 -18.00
N LEU A 493 0.62 2.96 -16.78
CA LEU A 493 0.72 3.74 -15.56
C LEU A 493 2.13 4.34 -15.44
N ASP A 494 2.27 5.60 -15.85
CA ASP A 494 3.51 6.35 -15.61
C ASP A 494 3.59 6.83 -14.15
N PRO A 495 4.77 6.81 -13.51
CA PRO A 495 5.00 7.54 -12.27
C PRO A 495 4.69 9.04 -12.44
N ALA A 496 4.08 9.67 -11.44
CA ALA A 496 3.68 11.08 -11.45
C ALA A 496 4.86 12.05 -11.57
N GLY A 497 5.95 11.78 -10.86
CA GLY A 497 7.15 12.62 -10.82
C GLY A 497 8.42 11.94 -11.36
N GLY A 498 8.31 10.67 -11.77
CA GLY A 498 9.43 9.88 -12.30
C GLY A 498 9.55 9.91 -13.83
N PRO A 499 10.53 9.18 -14.41
CA PRO A 499 10.59 9.00 -15.85
C PRO A 499 9.37 8.21 -16.35
N SER A 500 8.91 8.51 -17.56
CA SER A 500 7.84 7.73 -18.19
C SER A 500 8.29 6.29 -18.45
N GLN A 501 7.33 5.38 -18.30
CA GLN A 501 7.52 3.95 -18.56
C GLN A 501 7.93 3.72 -20.03
N GLN A 502 8.88 2.81 -20.25
CA GLN A 502 9.39 2.49 -21.58
C GLN A 502 8.62 1.32 -22.19
N ALA A 503 8.02 1.52 -23.37
CA ALA A 503 7.35 0.45 -24.12
C ALA A 503 8.25 -0.11 -25.23
N SER A 504 8.14 -1.41 -25.49
CA SER A 504 8.75 -2.07 -26.65
C SER A 504 7.87 -3.21 -27.14
N TRP A 505 7.82 -3.41 -28.46
CA TRP A 505 7.04 -4.48 -29.09
C TRP A 505 7.91 -5.59 -29.68
N ARG A 506 7.45 -6.83 -29.56
CA ARG A 506 8.08 -8.00 -30.20
C ARG A 506 7.05 -8.78 -31.02
N VAL A 507 7.51 -9.34 -32.13
CA VAL A 507 6.76 -10.28 -32.98
C VAL A 507 7.56 -11.58 -32.99
N ASP A 508 6.95 -12.68 -32.55
CA ASP A 508 7.59 -14.00 -32.41
C ASP A 508 8.93 -13.95 -31.64
N GLY A 509 8.95 -13.12 -30.59
CA GLY A 509 10.13 -12.87 -29.75
C GLY A 509 11.14 -11.84 -30.30
N ALA A 510 11.05 -11.50 -31.59
CA ALA A 510 11.93 -10.51 -32.23
C ALA A 510 11.46 -9.07 -31.95
N LEU A 511 12.35 -8.26 -31.35
CA LEU A 511 12.13 -6.84 -31.11
C LEU A 511 11.86 -6.10 -32.42
N GLN A 512 10.81 -5.28 -32.43
CA GLN A 512 10.44 -4.41 -33.55
C GLN A 512 11.11 -3.04 -33.36
N PRO A 513 12.18 -2.72 -34.13
CA PRO A 513 12.93 -1.48 -33.93
C PRO A 513 12.04 -0.25 -34.14
N GLY A 514 12.10 0.70 -33.20
CA GLY A 514 11.29 1.93 -33.24
C GLY A 514 9.82 1.77 -32.84
N ALA A 515 9.34 0.54 -32.60
CA ALA A 515 8.01 0.31 -32.03
C ALA A 515 8.06 0.46 -30.51
N ASN A 516 8.12 1.71 -30.05
CA ASN A 516 8.21 2.11 -28.64
C ASN A 516 6.98 2.85 -28.13
N GLN A 517 5.89 2.82 -28.90
CA GLN A 517 4.63 3.44 -28.56
C GLN A 517 3.78 2.50 -27.70
N ARG A 518 2.80 3.05 -26.97
CA ARG A 518 1.79 2.27 -26.21
C ARG A 518 0.76 1.56 -27.11
N TRP A 519 0.94 1.70 -28.42
CA TRP A 519 0.19 1.04 -29.46
C TRP A 519 1.16 0.58 -30.55
N PHE A 520 0.76 -0.43 -31.31
CA PHE A 520 1.52 -0.99 -32.40
C PHE A 520 0.56 -1.42 -33.50
N PHE A 521 0.74 -0.87 -34.69
CA PHE A 521 0.06 -1.38 -35.88
C PHE A 521 0.83 -2.61 -36.37
N PHE A 522 0.24 -3.79 -36.18
CA PHE A 522 0.80 -5.03 -36.68
C PHE A 522 0.36 -5.24 -38.13
N ASP A 523 1.34 -5.23 -39.04
CA ASP A 523 1.18 -5.44 -40.49
C ASP A 523 1.82 -6.79 -40.88
N PRO A 524 1.05 -7.89 -40.91
CA PRO A 524 1.58 -9.21 -41.16
C PRO A 524 1.98 -9.40 -42.63
N THR A 525 3.17 -9.97 -42.87
CA THR A 525 3.66 -10.25 -44.23
C THR A 525 3.14 -11.55 -44.82
N ALA A 526 2.55 -12.43 -44.00
CA ALA A 526 1.96 -13.70 -44.41
C ALA A 526 0.77 -14.08 -43.54
N SER A 527 -0.08 -14.97 -44.05
CA SER A 527 -1.08 -15.65 -43.24
C SER A 527 -0.41 -16.66 -42.31
N GLY A 528 -0.89 -16.78 -41.08
CA GLY A 528 -0.33 -17.72 -40.12
C GLY A 528 -0.51 -17.29 -38.67
N PRO A 529 -0.03 -18.10 -37.72
CA PRO A 529 0.04 -17.73 -36.31
C PRO A 529 1.23 -16.81 -36.05
N TYR A 530 1.01 -15.80 -35.21
CA TYR A 530 2.03 -14.90 -34.68
C TYR A 530 1.84 -14.73 -33.18
N THR A 531 2.92 -14.41 -32.48
CA THR A 531 2.89 -13.96 -31.08
C THR A 531 3.32 -12.51 -31.01
N LEU A 532 2.44 -11.64 -30.52
CA LEU A 532 2.77 -10.25 -30.23
C LEU A 532 3.01 -10.08 -28.74
N GLU A 533 4.10 -9.41 -28.36
CA GLU A 533 4.39 -9.04 -26.97
C GLU A 533 4.55 -7.51 -26.89
N LEU A 534 3.77 -6.88 -26.01
CA LEU A 534 4.07 -5.56 -25.47
C LEU A 534 4.85 -5.76 -24.17
N ARG A 535 6.00 -5.11 -24.07
CA ARG A 535 6.81 -5.05 -22.85
C ARG A 535 6.90 -3.61 -22.38
N VAL A 536 6.59 -3.39 -21.11
CA VAL A 536 6.68 -2.11 -20.41
C VAL A 536 7.69 -2.23 -19.27
N GLU A 537 8.62 -1.28 -19.18
CA GLU A 537 9.69 -1.25 -18.18
C GLU A 537 9.75 0.11 -17.48
N ASP A 538 9.85 0.10 -16.15
CA ASP A 538 10.11 1.30 -15.35
C ASP A 538 11.62 1.58 -15.34
N PRO A 539 12.09 2.70 -15.95
CA PRO A 539 13.51 2.98 -16.06
C PRO A 539 14.04 3.82 -14.88
N THR A 540 13.31 3.89 -13.76
CA THR A 540 13.70 4.67 -12.59
C THR A 540 15.13 4.40 -12.15
N ALA A 541 15.83 5.46 -11.77
CA ALA A 541 17.16 5.36 -11.19
C ALA A 541 17.13 4.98 -9.70
N PHE A 542 15.94 4.88 -9.08
CA PHE A 542 15.82 4.48 -7.68
C PHE A 542 16.10 2.99 -7.45
N VAL A 543 16.04 2.16 -8.50
CA VAL A 543 16.33 0.73 -8.40
C VAL A 543 17.58 0.43 -9.21
N HIS A 544 18.57 -0.19 -8.57
CA HIS A 544 19.77 -0.61 -9.28
C HIS A 544 19.41 -1.68 -10.32
N PRO A 545 19.88 -1.58 -11.59
CA PRO A 545 19.52 -2.53 -12.64
C PRO A 545 19.81 -3.99 -12.27
N ASP A 546 20.92 -4.24 -11.57
CA ASP A 546 21.30 -5.59 -11.14
C ASP A 546 20.44 -6.14 -9.98
N LEU A 547 19.70 -5.28 -9.29
CA LEU A 547 18.80 -5.62 -8.18
C LEU A 547 17.31 -5.57 -8.57
N ALA A 548 16.97 -4.94 -9.70
CA ALA A 548 15.61 -4.86 -10.22
C ALA A 548 15.01 -6.23 -10.58
N GLY A 549 15.87 -7.16 -11.02
CA GLY A 549 15.46 -8.45 -11.55
C GLY A 549 14.47 -8.30 -12.71
N GLY A 550 13.29 -8.92 -12.57
CA GLY A 550 12.18 -8.78 -13.53
C GLY A 550 11.01 -7.95 -13.00
N LEU A 551 11.08 -7.39 -11.78
CA LEU A 551 9.92 -6.78 -11.11
C LEU A 551 9.45 -5.50 -11.78
N LEU A 552 10.37 -4.67 -12.28
CA LEU A 552 10.06 -3.41 -12.97
C LEU A 552 9.63 -3.64 -14.43
N ARG A 553 9.40 -4.89 -14.85
CA ARG A 553 9.01 -5.25 -16.21
C ARG A 553 7.65 -5.95 -16.19
N THR A 554 6.71 -5.39 -16.92
CA THR A 554 5.42 -6.03 -17.20
C THR A 554 5.33 -6.39 -18.68
N THR A 555 4.75 -7.54 -19.01
CA THR A 555 4.45 -7.94 -20.39
C THR A 555 2.97 -8.24 -20.61
N ARG A 556 2.51 -8.03 -21.85
CA ARG A 556 1.24 -8.52 -22.37
C ARG A 556 1.45 -9.23 -23.69
N THR A 557 0.74 -10.33 -23.88
CA THR A 557 0.92 -11.20 -25.05
C THR A 557 -0.41 -11.48 -25.74
N TRP A 558 -0.39 -11.46 -27.07
CA TRP A 558 -1.48 -11.88 -27.93
C TRP A 558 -1.02 -13.01 -28.84
N THR A 559 -1.86 -14.03 -28.99
CA THR A 559 -1.71 -15.06 -30.03
C THR A 559 -2.58 -14.65 -31.22
N VAL A 560 -1.96 -14.24 -32.31
CA VAL A 560 -2.64 -13.64 -33.46
C VAL A 560 -2.73 -14.66 -34.58
N ALA A 561 -3.95 -14.94 -35.06
CA ALA A 561 -4.20 -15.75 -36.24
C ALA A 561 -4.55 -14.83 -37.42
N VAL A 562 -3.67 -14.77 -38.42
CA VAL A 562 -3.87 -13.95 -39.62
C VAL A 562 -4.56 -14.79 -40.70
N GLY A 563 -5.80 -14.43 -41.02
CA GLY A 563 -6.58 -15.04 -42.10
C GLY A 563 -6.38 -14.37 -43.46
N PRO A 564 -6.77 -15.01 -44.57
CA PRO A 564 -6.74 -14.38 -45.88
C PRO A 564 -7.74 -13.22 -45.95
N ASP A 565 -7.40 -12.17 -46.70
CA ASP A 565 -8.34 -11.07 -46.96
C ASP A 565 -9.58 -11.61 -47.67
N VAL A 566 -10.74 -11.50 -47.02
CA VAL A 566 -12.02 -11.77 -47.68
C VAL A 566 -12.33 -10.57 -48.56
N ILE A 567 -11.79 -10.57 -49.78
CA ILE A 567 -12.28 -9.68 -50.83
C ILE A 567 -13.69 -10.17 -51.15
N PHE A 568 -14.70 -9.42 -50.72
CA PHE A 568 -16.03 -9.53 -51.34
C PHE A 568 -15.88 -9.10 -52.80
N VAL A 569 -15.61 -10.07 -53.67
CA VAL A 569 -15.80 -9.90 -55.11
C VAL A 569 -17.30 -9.98 -55.30
N ASP A 570 -17.97 -8.84 -55.13
CA ASP A 570 -19.36 -8.69 -55.53
C ASP A 570 -19.39 -8.73 -57.06
N GLY A 571 -19.44 -9.97 -57.57
CA GLY A 571 -19.75 -10.27 -58.94
C GLY A 571 -21.19 -9.84 -59.22
N PHE A 572 -21.36 -8.59 -59.64
CA PHE A 572 -22.49 -8.23 -60.49
C PHE A 572 -22.29 -8.94 -61.84
N ALA A 573 -22.74 -10.20 -61.90
CA ALA A 573 -23.06 -10.82 -63.17
C ALA A 573 -24.16 -9.97 -63.82
N SER A 574 -23.88 -9.49 -65.03
CA SER A 574 -24.84 -8.88 -65.93
C SER A 574 -26.00 -9.84 -66.17
N GLY A 575 -27.09 -9.68 -65.43
CA GLY A 575 -28.36 -10.32 -65.72
C GLY A 575 -29.05 -9.58 -66.86
N ASP A 576 -28.86 -10.04 -68.08
CA ASP A 576 -29.86 -9.87 -69.13
C ASP A 576 -30.71 -11.15 -69.17
N THR A 577 -32.01 -11.00 -68.93
CA THR A 577 -33.05 -11.59 -69.79
C THR A 577 -34.43 -11.17 -69.26
N THR A 578 -35.05 -10.26 -70.01
CA THR A 578 -36.42 -10.39 -70.53
C THR A 578 -37.47 -11.10 -69.65
N SER A 579 -38.46 -10.32 -69.18
CA SER A 579 -39.92 -10.61 -69.21
C SER A 579 -40.66 -10.11 -67.97
N TRP A 580 -41.12 -8.85 -67.98
CA TRP A 580 -42.28 -8.45 -67.19
C TRP A 580 -43.17 -7.55 -68.05
N SER A 581 -44.20 -8.17 -68.63
CA SER A 581 -45.32 -7.48 -69.27
C SER A 581 -46.39 -7.12 -68.23
N ALA A 582 -46.90 -5.90 -68.39
CA ALA A 582 -47.96 -5.19 -67.69
C ALA A 582 -49.14 -5.99 -67.11
N SER A 583 -49.69 -5.50 -65.99
CA SER A 583 -51.08 -4.98 -65.97
C SER A 583 -51.34 -4.14 -64.71
N ALA A 584 -51.76 -2.89 -64.94
CA ALA A 584 -52.45 -2.03 -63.98
C ALA A 584 -53.98 -2.27 -64.09
N PRO A 585 -54.78 -1.75 -63.14
CA PRO A 585 -55.26 -0.36 -63.27
C PRO A 585 -54.74 0.59 -62.19
#